data_AF-A0A954XA61-F1
#
_entry.id   AF-A0A954XA61-F1
#
_cell.length_a   1.000
_cell.length_b   1.000
_cell.length_c   1.000
_cell.angle_alpha   90.00
_cell.angle_beta   90.00
_cell.angle_gamma   90.00
#
_symmetry.space_group_name_H-M   'P 1'
#
loop_
_entity.id
_entity.type
_entity.pdbx_description
1 polymer ?
#
loop_
_entity_poly.entity_id
_entity_poly.type
_entity_poly.pdbx_seq_one_letter_code
_entity_poly.pdbx_strand_id
1 'polypeptide(L)'
;LAGSFQVVARSVETALHKLHELGFDLRRVVSGFGSAPLPPVAVDDLKAIGLTNDAVLYGGDVTLWVTGDDDSLSDLGPKIPSSASDDHGQPFADIFERYDRDFYKIDPLLFSPARVTLMNISTGRSHRFGELRDDILRKSFA
;
A
#
# COMPACT_ATOMS: atom_id res chain seq x y z
N LEU A 1 -17.08 -3.67 11.34
CA LEU A 1 -16.40 -4.91 10.88
C LEU A 1 -16.38 -5.05 9.36
N ALA A 2 -17.53 -5.17 8.67
CA ALA A 2 -17.55 -5.35 7.21
C ALA A 2 -16.82 -4.25 6.44
N GLY A 3 -16.96 -2.99 6.86
CA GLY A 3 -16.24 -1.84 6.28
C GLY A 3 -14.71 -1.98 6.41
N SER A 4 -14.20 -2.28 7.61
CA SER A 4 -12.77 -2.50 7.81
C SER A 4 -12.24 -3.67 6.98
N PHE A 5 -12.98 -4.78 6.96
CA PHE A 5 -12.59 -5.98 6.22
C PHE A 5 -12.50 -5.73 4.71
N GLN A 6 -13.50 -5.06 4.12
CA GLN A 6 -13.50 -4.81 2.67
C GLN A 6 -12.45 -3.79 2.24
N VAL A 7 -12.01 -2.88 3.12
CA VAL A 7 -10.89 -1.97 2.82
C VAL A 7 -9.57 -2.71 2.85
N VAL A 8 -9.26 -3.46 3.91
CA VAL A 8 -7.97 -4.17 4.00
C VAL A 8 -7.82 -5.29 2.96
N ALA A 9 -8.93 -5.85 2.49
CA ALA A 9 -8.95 -6.81 1.39
C ALA A 9 -8.50 -6.20 0.04
N ARG A 10 -8.36 -4.87 -0.07
CA ARG A 10 -7.91 -4.17 -1.28
C ARG A 10 -6.40 -3.99 -1.36
N SER A 11 -5.60 -4.63 -0.51
CA SER A 11 -4.13 -4.50 -0.54
C SER A 11 -3.55 -4.75 -1.95
N VAL A 12 -4.01 -5.81 -2.66
CA VAL A 12 -3.61 -6.05 -4.06
C VAL A 12 -4.07 -4.94 -4.99
N GLU A 13 -5.29 -4.43 -4.82
CA GLU A 13 -5.83 -3.34 -5.64
C GLU A 13 -5.00 -2.07 -5.50
N THR A 14 -4.59 -1.70 -4.28
CA THR A 14 -3.71 -0.52 -4.07
C THR A 14 -2.35 -0.65 -4.77
N ALA A 15 -1.79 -1.87 -4.84
CA ALA A 15 -0.56 -2.12 -5.59
C ALA A 15 -0.77 -1.99 -7.10
N LEU A 16 -1.89 -2.50 -7.63
CA LEU A 16 -2.24 -2.39 -9.04
C LEU A 16 -2.55 -0.95 -9.46
N HIS A 17 -3.29 -0.21 -8.62
CA HIS A 17 -3.56 1.21 -8.82
C HIS A 17 -2.25 1.99 -8.87
N LYS A 18 -1.35 1.75 -7.91
CA LYS A 18 -0.03 2.40 -7.88
C LYS A 18 0.81 2.07 -9.12
N LEU A 19 0.81 0.82 -9.58
CA LEU A 19 1.48 0.44 -10.83
C LEU A 19 0.91 1.19 -12.04
N HIS A 20 -0.41 1.34 -12.10
CA HIS A 20 -1.08 2.10 -13.17
C HIS A 20 -0.65 3.58 -13.19
N GLU A 21 -0.67 4.24 -12.02
CA GLU A 21 -0.24 5.63 -11.87
C GLU A 21 1.23 5.85 -12.25
N LEU A 22 2.08 4.85 -12.00
CA LEU A 22 3.49 4.88 -12.40
C LEU A 22 3.71 4.49 -13.88
N GLY A 23 2.65 4.26 -14.65
CA GLY A 23 2.72 3.95 -16.09
C GLY A 23 3.12 2.52 -16.41
N PHE A 24 3.03 1.59 -15.46
CA PHE A 24 3.31 0.18 -15.71
C PHE A 24 2.17 -0.48 -16.50
N ASP A 25 2.53 -1.27 -17.52
CA ASP A 25 1.55 -2.04 -18.27
C ASP A 25 0.98 -3.18 -17.41
N LEU A 26 -0.22 -2.99 -16.87
CA LEU A 26 -0.89 -3.98 -16.02
C LEU A 26 -1.15 -5.32 -16.71
N ARG A 27 -1.10 -5.40 -18.05
CA ARG A 27 -1.17 -6.68 -18.78
C ARG A 27 0.04 -7.58 -18.50
N ARG A 28 1.12 -7.02 -17.95
CA ARG A 28 2.29 -7.77 -17.47
C ARG A 28 2.03 -8.44 -16.12
N VAL A 29 0.97 -8.11 -15.39
CA VAL A 29 0.60 -8.78 -14.14
C VAL A 29 -0.21 -10.03 -14.46
N VAL A 30 0.28 -11.18 -14.01
CA VAL A 30 -0.34 -12.49 -14.23
C VAL A 30 -1.25 -12.88 -13.06
N SER A 31 -0.81 -12.61 -11.84
CA SER A 31 -1.59 -12.86 -10.63
C SER A 31 -1.09 -12.00 -9.47
N GLY A 32 -1.91 -11.91 -8.43
CA GLY A 32 -1.58 -11.16 -7.22
C GLY A 32 -2.11 -11.85 -5.96
N PHE A 33 -1.34 -11.75 -4.90
CA PHE A 33 -1.72 -12.13 -3.55
C PHE A 33 -1.39 -10.96 -2.62
N GLY A 34 -2.25 -10.66 -1.66
CA GLY A 34 -2.00 -9.59 -0.72
C GLY A 34 -2.63 -9.87 0.63
N SER A 35 -2.00 -9.34 1.67
CA SER A 35 -2.52 -9.35 3.03
C SER A 35 -2.37 -7.96 3.65
N ALA A 36 -3.21 -7.66 4.63
CA ALA A 36 -3.11 -6.49 5.49
C ALA A 36 -3.77 -6.84 6.83
N PRO A 37 -3.30 -6.28 7.96
CA PRO A 37 -3.89 -6.52 9.26
C PRO A 37 -5.32 -5.96 9.32
N LEU A 38 -6.23 -6.69 9.96
CA LEU A 38 -7.57 -6.17 10.25
C LEU A 38 -7.48 -5.18 11.43
N PRO A 39 -7.80 -3.88 11.23
CA PRO A 39 -7.74 -2.92 12.33
C PRO A 39 -8.84 -3.16 13.36
N PRO A 40 -8.72 -2.60 14.58
CA PRO A 40 -9.81 -2.59 15.55
C PRO A 40 -11.05 -1.87 14.99
N VAL A 41 -12.22 -2.21 15.52
CA VAL A 41 -13.47 -1.54 15.14
C VAL A 41 -13.45 -0.12 15.67
N ALA A 42 -13.45 0.85 14.75
CA ALA A 42 -13.50 2.27 15.10
C ALA A 42 -14.83 2.64 15.78
N VAL A 43 -14.77 3.69 16.60
CA VAL A 43 -15.94 4.27 17.28
C VAL A 43 -16.71 5.26 16.39
N ASP A 44 -16.06 5.79 15.35
CA ASP A 44 -16.63 6.70 14.36
C ASP A 44 -15.96 6.52 12.97
N ASP A 45 -16.58 7.06 11.93
CA ASP A 45 -16.16 6.89 10.54
C ASP A 45 -14.81 7.57 10.25
N LEU A 46 -14.50 8.68 10.90
CA LEU A 46 -13.24 9.40 10.67
C LEU A 46 -12.05 8.58 11.18
N LYS A 47 -12.17 8.03 12.39
CA LYS A 47 -11.18 7.10 12.93
C LYS A 47 -11.14 5.80 12.11
N ALA A 48 -12.28 5.34 11.58
CA ALA A 48 -12.32 4.17 10.71
C ALA A 48 -11.46 4.35 9.46
N ILE A 49 -11.58 5.50 8.77
CA ILE A 49 -10.79 5.84 7.58
C ILE A 49 -9.29 5.75 7.90
N GLY A 50 -8.85 6.40 8.99
CA GLY A 50 -7.45 6.40 9.40
C GLY A 50 -6.91 5.00 9.67
N LEU A 51 -7.61 4.23 10.51
CA LEU A 51 -7.22 2.87 10.86
C LEU A 51 -7.15 1.93 9.65
N THR A 52 -8.11 2.02 8.72
CA THR A 52 -8.13 1.15 7.54
C THR A 52 -7.06 1.53 6.52
N ASN A 53 -6.75 2.81 6.37
CA ASN A 53 -5.64 3.24 5.52
C ASN A 53 -4.31 2.81 6.13
N ASP A 54 -4.10 3.02 7.43
CA ASP A 54 -2.87 2.62 8.11
C ASP A 54 -2.60 1.12 7.99
N ALA A 55 -3.66 0.30 8.06
CA ALA A 55 -3.55 -1.14 7.84
C ALA A 55 -2.91 -1.48 6.48
N VAL A 56 -3.25 -0.76 5.40
CA VAL A 56 -2.68 -0.99 4.07
C VAL A 56 -1.32 -0.31 3.91
N LEU A 57 -1.22 0.97 4.30
CA LEU A 57 -0.01 1.79 4.17
C LEU A 57 1.18 1.21 4.92
N TYR A 58 0.94 0.64 6.09
CA TYR A 58 2.00 0.19 7.01
C TYR A 58 1.99 -1.33 7.25
N GLY A 59 0.91 -2.01 6.90
CA GLY A 59 0.78 -3.47 7.05
C GLY A 59 0.47 -4.24 5.77
N GLY A 60 0.26 -3.55 4.65
CA GLY A 60 -0.02 -4.18 3.35
C GLY A 60 1.21 -4.90 2.80
N ASP A 61 1.13 -6.22 2.66
CA ASP A 61 2.18 -7.05 2.05
C ASP A 61 1.63 -7.71 0.79
N VAL A 62 2.16 -7.31 -0.36
CA VAL A 62 1.64 -7.72 -1.67
C VAL A 62 2.71 -8.48 -2.44
N THR A 63 2.35 -9.61 -3.03
CA THR A 63 3.16 -10.33 -4.01
C THR A 63 2.44 -10.32 -5.36
N LEU A 64 3.13 -9.86 -6.40
CA LEU A 64 2.65 -9.86 -7.78
C LEU A 64 3.54 -10.75 -8.63
N TRP A 65 2.94 -11.65 -9.41
CA TRP A 65 3.64 -12.39 -10.44
C TRP A 65 3.54 -11.63 -11.74
N VAL A 66 4.69 -11.27 -12.31
CA VAL A 66 4.79 -10.35 -13.44
C VAL A 66 5.68 -10.91 -14.54
N THR A 67 5.48 -10.45 -15.77
CA THR A 67 6.33 -10.75 -16.93
C THR A 67 7.22 -9.55 -17.31
N GLY A 68 8.25 -9.81 -18.12
CA GLY A 68 9.13 -8.81 -18.73
C GLY A 68 10.55 -8.79 -18.15
N ASP A 69 11.25 -7.66 -18.25
CA ASP A 69 12.66 -7.52 -17.87
C ASP A 69 12.85 -7.08 -16.41
N ASP A 70 13.95 -7.51 -15.79
CA ASP A 70 14.27 -7.20 -14.39
C ASP A 70 14.69 -5.74 -14.16
N ASP A 71 15.24 -5.08 -15.18
CA ASP A 71 15.72 -3.71 -15.06
C ASP A 71 14.55 -2.75 -14.86
N SER A 72 13.48 -2.87 -15.67
CA SER A 72 12.26 -2.07 -15.49
C SER A 72 11.57 -2.32 -14.14
N LEU A 73 11.61 -3.56 -13.63
CA LEU A 73 11.07 -3.87 -12.30
C LEU A 73 11.93 -3.27 -11.18
N SER A 74 13.26 -3.25 -11.36
CA SER A 74 14.20 -2.66 -10.41
C SER A 74 14.08 -1.14 -10.35
N ASP A 75 13.84 -0.49 -11.50
CA ASP A 75 13.67 0.96 -11.60
C ASP A 75 12.31 1.43 -11.04
N LEU A 76 11.26 0.64 -11.27
CA LEU A 76 9.90 0.96 -10.84
C LEU A 76 9.65 0.59 -9.38
N GLY A 77 10.18 -0.56 -8.95
CA GLY A 77 9.92 -1.19 -7.67
C GLY A 77 10.02 -0.29 -6.45
N PRO A 78 11.08 0.52 -6.29
CA PRO A 78 11.23 1.44 -5.16
C PRO A 78 10.13 2.50 -5.05
N LYS A 79 9.40 2.78 -6.13
CA LYS A 79 8.35 3.80 -6.19
C LYS A 79 6.97 3.24 -5.80
N ILE A 80 6.80 1.92 -5.75
CA ILE A 80 5.51 1.28 -5.48
C ILE A 80 5.10 1.39 -4.00
N PRO A 81 5.98 1.08 -3.02
CA PRO A 81 5.58 1.10 -1.61
C PRO A 81 5.12 2.48 -1.14
N SER A 82 4.32 2.50 -0.08
CA SER A 82 3.84 3.75 0.54
C SER A 82 5.01 4.64 1.01
N SER A 83 6.15 4.03 1.34
CA SER A 83 7.39 4.72 1.75
C SER A 83 8.01 5.60 0.65
N ALA A 84 7.51 5.53 -0.58
CA ALA A 84 7.93 6.42 -1.68
C ALA A 84 7.23 7.80 -1.63
N SER A 85 6.22 7.97 -0.79
CA SER A 85 5.51 9.24 -0.59
C SER A 85 6.16 10.07 0.53
N ASP A 86 6.21 11.40 0.35
CA ASP A 86 6.72 12.33 1.35
C ASP A 86 5.84 12.41 2.61
N ASP A 87 4.57 12.00 2.49
CA ASP A 87 3.62 11.96 3.62
C ASP A 87 3.77 10.69 4.48
N HIS A 88 4.61 9.73 4.08
CA HIS A 88 4.81 8.48 4.82
C HIS A 88 5.47 8.69 6.19
N GLY A 89 5.09 7.84 7.15
CA GLY A 89 5.81 7.69 8.42
C GLY A 89 5.04 8.14 9.67
N GLN A 90 3.78 8.54 9.53
CA GLN A 90 2.86 8.85 10.64
C GLN A 90 1.49 8.21 10.40
N PRO A 91 0.71 7.92 11.45
CA PRO A 91 -0.68 7.49 11.30
C PRO A 91 -1.47 8.42 10.37
N PHE A 92 -2.33 7.85 9.53
CA PHE A 92 -3.10 8.59 8.52
C PHE A 92 -3.96 9.69 9.15
N ALA A 93 -4.44 9.48 10.38
CA ALA A 93 -5.15 10.53 11.11
C ALA A 93 -4.28 11.78 11.34
N ASP A 94 -3.00 11.61 11.69
CA ASP A 94 -2.05 12.71 11.90
C ASP A 94 -1.73 13.42 10.57
N ILE A 95 -1.64 12.66 9.47
CA ILE A 95 -1.47 13.20 8.11
C ILE A 95 -2.72 14.00 7.70
N PHE A 96 -3.91 13.44 7.92
CA PHE A 96 -5.17 14.05 7.54
C PHE A 96 -5.43 15.37 8.28
N GLU A 97 -5.11 15.43 9.58
CA GLU A 97 -5.17 16.68 10.35
C GLU A 97 -4.17 17.73 9.86
N ARG A 98 -2.96 17.33 9.45
CA ARG A 98 -1.95 18.26 8.90
C ARG A 98 -2.45 18.99 7.64
N TYR A 99 -3.32 18.36 6.87
CA TYR A 99 -3.89 18.92 5.65
C TYR A 99 -5.30 19.51 5.86
N ASP A 100 -5.66 19.92 7.08
CA ASP A 100 -6.97 20.48 7.42
C ASP A 100 -8.14 19.56 7.05
N ARG A 101 -7.92 18.24 7.09
CA ARG A 101 -8.89 17.21 6.70
C ARG A 101 -9.32 17.32 5.23
N ASP A 102 -8.45 17.84 4.38
CA ASP A 102 -8.62 17.91 2.94
C ASP A 102 -7.87 16.77 2.25
N PHE A 103 -8.62 15.77 1.80
CA PHE A 103 -8.07 14.57 1.16
C PHE A 103 -7.33 14.88 -0.15
N TYR A 104 -7.70 15.96 -0.85
CA TYR A 104 -7.08 16.33 -2.13
C TYR A 104 -5.69 16.94 -1.98
N LYS A 105 -5.30 17.32 -0.76
CA LYS A 105 -3.96 17.84 -0.46
C LYS A 105 -2.96 16.74 -0.07
N ILE A 106 -3.45 15.54 0.25
CA ILE A 106 -2.59 14.39 0.53
C ILE A 106 -2.03 13.87 -0.79
N ASP A 107 -0.76 13.47 -0.79
CA ASP A 107 -0.17 12.81 -1.95
C ASP A 107 -1.03 11.60 -2.39
N PRO A 108 -1.64 11.60 -3.59
CA PRO A 108 -2.44 10.48 -4.07
C PRO A 108 -1.62 9.20 -4.22
N LEU A 109 -0.29 9.33 -4.34
CA LEU A 109 0.64 8.23 -4.43
C LEU A 109 0.95 7.59 -3.06
N LEU A 110 0.48 8.17 -1.95
CA LEU A 110 0.58 7.56 -0.63
C LEU A 110 -0.20 6.24 -0.56
N PHE A 111 -1.35 6.15 -1.23
CA PHE A 111 -2.28 5.02 -1.18
C PHE A 111 -1.73 3.78 -1.91
N SER A 112 -0.77 3.11 -1.30
CA SER A 112 -0.10 1.93 -1.81
C SER A 112 0.34 1.01 -0.65
N PRO A 113 0.74 -0.24 -0.91
CA PRO A 113 1.07 -1.18 0.17
C PRO A 113 2.38 -0.79 0.87
N ALA A 114 2.54 -1.25 2.11
CA ALA A 114 3.78 -1.10 2.87
C ALA A 114 4.96 -1.82 2.19
N ARG A 115 4.70 -3.02 1.67
CA ARG A 115 5.70 -3.86 1.00
C ARG A 115 5.14 -4.51 -0.26
N VAL A 116 5.96 -4.58 -1.30
CA VAL A 116 5.67 -5.33 -2.52
C VAL A 116 6.80 -6.29 -2.87
N THR A 117 6.45 -7.49 -3.33
CA THR A 117 7.36 -8.45 -3.94
C THR A 117 6.93 -8.73 -5.37
N LEU A 118 7.79 -8.43 -6.35
CA LEU A 118 7.58 -8.70 -7.77
C LEU A 118 8.30 -10.00 -8.12
N MET A 119 7.52 -11.04 -8.41
CA MET A 119 8.02 -12.34 -8.89
C MET A 119 8.05 -12.32 -10.41
N ASN A 120 9.22 -12.12 -11.00
CA ASN A 120 9.37 -12.11 -12.45
C ASN A 120 9.36 -13.55 -12.98
N ILE A 121 8.24 -13.97 -13.56
CA ILE A 121 8.10 -15.33 -14.10
C ILE A 121 8.85 -15.53 -15.42
N SER A 122 9.24 -14.44 -16.09
CA SER A 122 10.03 -14.50 -17.33
C SER A 122 11.51 -14.81 -17.05
N THR A 123 12.05 -14.35 -15.92
CA THR A 123 13.49 -14.50 -15.57
C THR A 123 13.72 -15.42 -14.36
N GLY A 124 12.68 -15.71 -13.58
CA GLY A 124 12.76 -16.47 -12.33
C GLY A 124 13.29 -15.66 -11.13
N ARG A 125 13.52 -14.34 -11.28
CA ARG A 125 14.01 -13.48 -10.20
C ARG A 125 12.87 -12.91 -9.36
N SER A 126 13.20 -12.56 -8.12
CA SER A 126 12.30 -11.92 -7.17
C SER A 126 12.88 -10.59 -6.73
N HIS A 127 12.06 -9.54 -6.75
CA HIS A 127 12.43 -8.19 -6.33
C HIS A 127 11.49 -7.73 -5.23
N ARG A 128 12.03 -7.28 -4.09
CA ARG A 128 11.24 -6.86 -2.93
C ARG A 128 11.57 -5.43 -2.56
N PHE A 129 10.52 -4.63 -2.34
CA PHE A 129 10.63 -3.21 -2.04
C PHE A 129 9.69 -2.83 -0.89
N GLY A 130 10.12 -1.84 -0.10
CA GLY A 130 9.37 -1.37 1.07
C GLY A 130 9.50 -2.32 2.27
N GLU A 131 8.81 -1.96 3.34
CA GLU A 131 8.85 -2.67 4.62
C GLU A 131 7.54 -2.51 5.39
N LEU A 132 7.27 -3.47 6.28
CA LEU A 132 6.15 -3.35 7.21
C LEU A 132 6.55 -2.42 8.36
N ARG A 133 5.61 -1.61 8.84
CA ARG A 133 5.82 -0.61 9.89
C ARG A 133 4.94 -0.90 11.09
N ASP A 134 5.27 -1.98 11.78
CA ASP A 134 4.60 -2.42 13.02
C ASP A 134 4.63 -1.36 14.12
N ASP A 135 5.66 -0.51 14.14
CA ASP A 135 5.80 0.62 15.05
C ASP A 135 4.66 1.65 14.85
N ILE A 136 4.34 1.98 13.60
CA ILE A 136 3.25 2.90 13.26
C ILE A 136 1.89 2.23 13.46
N LEU A 137 1.73 0.96 13.05
CA LEU A 137 0.49 0.20 13.27
C LEU A 137 0.13 0.12 14.75
N ARG A 138 1.11 -0.12 15.63
CA ARG A 138 0.89 -0.12 17.09
C ARG A 138 0.45 1.24 17.61
N LYS A 139 1.01 2.34 17.09
CA LYS A 139 0.57 3.71 17.45
C LYS A 139 -0.85 3.99 16.95
N SER A 140 -1.16 3.57 15.73
CA SER A 140 -2.46 3.79 15.09
C SER A 140 -3.59 3.00 15.75
N PHE A 141 -3.34 1.73 16.08
CA PHE A 141 -4.37 0.80 16.58
C PHE A 141 -4.57 0.86 18.10
N ALA A 142 -3.85 1.74 18.78
CA ALA A 142 -3.96 1.95 20.23
C ALA A 142 -5.26 2.67 20.65
#